data_AF-A0A832MJH8-F1
#
_entry.id   AF-A0A832MJH8-F1
#
_cell.length_a   1.000
_cell.length_b   1.000
_cell.length_c   1.000
_cell.angle_alpha   90.00
_cell.angle_beta   90.00
_cell.angle_gamma   90.00
#
_symmetry.space_group_name_H-M   'P 1'
#
loop_
_entity.id
_entity.type
_entity.pdbx_description
1 polymer ?
#
loop_
_entity_poly.entity_id
_entity_poly.type
_entity_poly.pdbx_seq_one_letter_code
_entity_poly.pdbx_strand_id
1 'polypeptide(L)' 'MSVPDYQSLMLPLLQYAARKGSEITTAEAVDALGKELQLTEDDLKELLPSGMQSTFVNRVGWAATYMKKA' A
#
# COMPACT_ATOMS: atom_id res chain seq x y z
N MET A 1 -12.32 6.13 -6.93
CA MET A 1 -12.27 5.91 -5.45
C MET A 1 -12.23 4.42 -5.14
N SER A 2 -11.36 3.66 -5.82
CA SER A 2 -11.18 2.23 -5.55
C SER A 2 -9.94 1.95 -4.70
N VAL A 3 -9.04 2.94 -4.57
CA VAL A 3 -7.85 2.86 -3.72
C VAL A 3 -8.23 2.99 -2.24
N PRO A 4 -7.98 1.96 -1.40
CA PRO A 4 -8.28 2.03 0.03
C PRO A 4 -7.45 3.08 0.76
N ASP A 5 -7.97 3.58 1.88
CA ASP A 5 -7.22 4.46 2.77
C ASP A 5 -6.08 3.71 3.48
N TYR A 6 -5.15 4.45 4.10
CA TYR A 6 -3.97 3.85 4.71
C TYR A 6 -4.28 2.97 5.93
N GLN A 7 -5.39 3.20 6.66
CA GLN A 7 -5.79 2.38 7.80
C GLN A 7 -6.28 1.01 7.32
N SER A 8 -7.10 1.02 6.27
CA SER A 8 -7.59 -0.20 5.60
C SER A 8 -6.45 -1.05 5.03
N LEU A 9 -5.33 -0.43 4.65
CA LEU A 9 -4.12 -1.13 4.17
C LEU A 9 -3.23 -1.69 5.28
N MET A 10 -3.44 -1.33 6.55
CA MET A 10 -2.57 -1.80 7.64
C MET A 10 -2.65 -3.31 7.83
N LEU A 11 -3.87 -3.85 7.91
CA LEU A 11 -4.06 -5.29 8.11
C LEU A 11 -3.53 -6.14 6.94
N PRO A 12 -3.86 -5.85 5.67
CA PRO A 12 -3.28 -6.56 4.53
C PRO A 12 -1.75 -6.50 4.50
N LEU A 13 -1.17 -5.32 4.77
CA LEU A 13 0.28 -5.15 4.81
C LEU A 13 0.93 -5.98 5.93
N LEU A 14 0.32 -6.05 7.11
CA LEU A 14 0.80 -6.89 8.22
C LEU A 14 0.70 -8.38 7.87
N GLN A 15 -0.39 -8.81 7.25
CA GLN A 15 -0.54 -10.20 6.79
C GLN A 15 0.51 -10.55 5.74
N TYR A 16 0.75 -9.66 4.79
CA TYR A 16 1.80 -9.83 3.79
C TYR A 16 3.19 -9.92 4.44
N ALA A 17 3.48 -9.06 5.43
CA ALA A 17 4.69 -9.12 6.25
C ALA A 17 4.86 -10.46 6.95
N ALA A 18 3.80 -10.95 7.60
CA ALA A 18 3.81 -12.23 8.29
C ALA A 18 4.03 -13.40 7.32
N ARG A 19 3.42 -13.38 6.12
CA ARG A 19 3.57 -14.42 5.11
C ARG A 19 4.99 -14.46 4.51
N LYS A 20 5.62 -13.31 4.27
CA LYS A 20 6.99 -13.24 3.71
C LYS A 20 8.05 -13.64 4.73
N GLY A 21 7.83 -13.38 6.02
CA GLY A 21 8.73 -13.76 7.12
C GLY A 21 10.10 -13.09 7.09
N SER A 22 10.25 -12.01 6.32
CA SER A 22 11.52 -11.28 6.11
C SER A 22 11.26 -9.79 5.86
N GLU A 23 12.32 -8.99 5.79
CA GLU A 23 12.20 -7.57 5.51
C GLU A 23 11.47 -7.30 4.18
N ILE A 24 10.57 -6.33 4.21
CA ILE A 24 9.73 -5.94 3.07
C ILE A 24 10.00 -4.49 2.73
N THR A 25 10.27 -4.24 1.45
CA THR A 25 10.33 -2.88 0.92
C THR A 25 8.93 -2.38 0.58
N THR A 26 8.72 -1.05 0.66
CA THR A 26 7.42 -0.45 0.31
C THR A 26 7.01 -0.78 -1.13
N ALA A 27 7.97 -0.90 -2.06
CA ALA A 27 7.69 -1.26 -3.45
C ALA A 27 7.13 -2.69 -3.58
N GLU A 28 7.72 -3.66 -2.87
CA GLU A 28 7.20 -5.03 -2.84
C GLU A 28 5.80 -5.11 -2.20
N ALA A 29 5.59 -4.34 -1.13
CA ALA A 29 4.28 -4.24 -0.50
C ALA A 29 3.23 -3.65 -1.47
N VAL A 30 3.57 -2.60 -2.22
CA VAL A 30 2.68 -2.00 -3.21
C VAL A 30 2.32 -3.02 -4.30
N ASP A 31 3.30 -3.73 -4.87
CA ASP A 31 3.03 -4.71 -5.93
C ASP A 31 2.16 -5.87 -5.42
N ALA A 32 2.49 -6.42 -4.24
CA ALA A 32 1.74 -7.53 -3.65
C ALA A 32 0.30 -7.13 -3.26
N LEU A 33 0.14 -6.00 -2.58
CA LEU A 33 -1.17 -5.52 -2.14
C LEU A 33 -2.02 -5.05 -3.31
N GLY A 34 -1.42 -4.47 -4.36
CA GLY A 34 -2.15 -4.12 -5.58
C GLY A 34 -2.78 -5.35 -6.22
N LYS A 35 -2.06 -6.47 -6.26
CA LYS A 35 -2.57 -7.76 -6.75
C LYS A 35 -3.62 -8.37 -5.81
N GLU A 36 -3.37 -8.37 -4.50
CA GLU A 36 -4.28 -8.96 -3.50
C GLU A 36 -5.63 -8.22 -3.43
N LEU A 37 -5.61 -6.90 -3.59
CA LEU A 37 -6.79 -6.03 -3.60
C LEU A 37 -7.42 -5.90 -4.99
N GLN A 38 -6.89 -6.57 -6.00
CA GLN A 38 -7.36 -6.54 -7.39
C GLN A 38 -7.48 -5.10 -7.94
N LEU A 39 -6.51 -4.23 -7.59
CA LEU A 39 -6.48 -2.86 -8.07
C LEU A 39 -6.19 -2.85 -9.57
N THR A 40 -6.91 -1.99 -10.29
CA THR A 40 -6.69 -1.82 -11.73
C THR A 40 -5.43 -0.98 -11.99
N GLU A 41 -4.94 -1.01 -13.23
CA GLU A 41 -3.85 -0.12 -13.62
C GLU A 41 -4.20 1.36 -13.43
N ASP A 42 -5.46 1.75 -13.66
CA ASP A 42 -5.94 3.10 -13.41
C ASP A 42 -5.89 3.46 -11.92
N ASP A 43 -6.27 2.54 -11.03
CA ASP A 43 -6.18 2.75 -9.57
C ASP A 43 -4.71 2.91 -9.12
N LEU A 44 -3.79 2.16 -9.71
CA LEU A 44 -2.36 2.26 -9.41
C LEU A 44 -1.72 3.52 -9.99
N LYS A 45 -2.24 4.01 -11.12
CA LYS A 45 -1.81 5.26 -11.79
C LYS A 45 -2.51 6.49 -11.20
N GLU A 46 -3.53 6.34 -10.36
CA GLU A 46 -4.20 7.44 -9.68
C GLU A 46 -3.17 8.26 -8.90
N LEU A 47 -3.06 9.54 -9.20
CA LEU A 47 -2.15 10.47 -8.55
C LEU A 47 -2.86 11.20 -7.40
N LEU A 48 -2.08 11.54 -6.38
CA LEU A 48 -2.55 12.49 -5.37
C LEU A 48 -2.93 13.83 -6.01
N PRO A 49 -3.74 14.67 -5.34
CA PRO A 49 -4.06 16.02 -5.81
C PRO A 49 -2.84 16.90 -6.08
N SER A 50 -1.69 16.58 -5.47
CA SER A 50 -0.41 17.25 -5.73
C SER A 50 0.28 16.84 -7.04
N GLY A 51 -0.17 15.75 -7.69
CA GLY A 51 0.37 15.21 -8.95
C GLY A 51 1.73 14.54 -8.84
N MET A 52 2.36 14.50 -7.67
CA MET A 52 3.76 14.05 -7.52
C MET A 52 3.92 12.56 -7.22
N GLN A 53 2.93 11.93 -6.58
CA GLN A 53 3.01 10.53 -6.16
C GLN A 53 1.68 9.84 -6.46
N SER A 54 1.73 8.54 -6.74
CA SER A 54 0.51 7.76 -6.82
C SER A 54 -0.15 7.65 -5.45
N THR A 55 -1.48 7.77 -5.44
CA THR A 55 -2.31 7.69 -4.24
C THR A 55 -2.01 6.39 -3.50
N PHE A 56 -2.01 5.26 -4.21
CA PHE A 56 -1.81 3.96 -3.58
C PHE A 56 -0.43 3.78 -2.95
N VAL A 57 0.65 4.16 -3.64
CA VAL A 57 2.02 4.10 -3.07
C VAL A 57 2.10 4.96 -1.81
N ASN A 58 1.50 6.15 -1.83
CA ASN A 58 1.44 7.02 -0.67
C ASN A 58 0.68 6.37 0.50
N ARG A 59 -0.49 5.76 0.24
CA ARG A 59 -1.28 5.08 1.29
C ARG A 59 -0.54 3.89 1.91
N VAL A 60 0.12 3.05 1.11
CA VAL A 60 0.94 1.94 1.61
C VAL A 60 2.12 2.46 2.44
N GLY A 61 2.78 3.54 2.00
CA GLY A 61 3.87 4.17 2.76
C GLY A 61 3.43 4.70 4.13
N TRP A 62 2.25 5.31 4.22
CA TRP A 62 1.68 5.75 5.49
C TRP A 62 1.29 4.58 6.39
N ALA A 63 0.66 3.54 5.83
CA ALA A 63 0.32 2.31 6.57
C ALA A 63 1.57 1.71 7.23
N ALA A 64 2.66 1.57 6.46
CA ALA A 64 3.94 1.08 6.96
C ALA A 64 4.54 1.99 8.05
N THR A 65 4.50 3.31 7.86
CA THR A 65 5.05 4.28 8.81
C THR A 65 4.31 4.23 10.15
N TYR A 66 2.98 4.19 10.13
CA TYR A 66 2.19 4.12 11.35
C TYR A 66 2.37 2.79 12.07
N MET A 67 2.43 1.66 11.34
CA MET A 67 2.69 0.36 11.97
C MET A 67 4.09 0.25 12.58
N LYS A 68 5.10 0.90 12.00
CA LYS A 68 6.45 0.96 12.61
C LYS A 68 6.53 1.83 13.86
N LYS A 69 5.58 2.76 14.04
CA LYS A 69 5.53 3.69 15.17
C LYS A 69 4.59 3.24 16.29
N ALA A 70 3.83 2.17 16.08
CA ALA A 70 2.89 1.61 17.04
C ALA A 70 3.59 0.79 18.12
#